data_AF-A0A7C6T1S1-F1
#
_entry.id   AF-A0A7C6T1S1-F1
#
_cell.length_a   1.000
_cell.length_b   1.000
_cell.length_c   1.000
_cell.angle_alpha   90.00
_cell.angle_beta   90.00
_cell.angle_gamma   90.00
#
_symmetry.space_group_name_H-M   'P 1'
#
loop_
_entity.id
_entity.type
_entity.pdbx_description
1 polymer ?
#
loop_
_entity_poly.entity_id
_entity_poly.type
_entity_poly.pdbx_seq_one_letter_code
_entity_poly.pdbx_strand_id
1 'polypeptide(L)' 'ILLAFLLTRPQVLPIPRTRRSERALENAKASRIRLSEEELGALDREFPPPAGKLPLDIE' A
#
# COMPACT_ATOMS: atom_id res chain seq x y z
N ILE A 1 -3.73 -1.54 6.49
CA ILE A 1 -4.14 -2.17 5.20
C ILE A 1 -3.34 -1.59 4.04
N LEU A 2 -3.36 -0.27 3.78
CA LEU A 2 -2.63 0.35 2.65
C LEU A 2 -1.13 0.02 2.59
N LEU A 3 -0.43 0.08 3.72
CA LEU A 3 0.98 -0.33 3.78
C LEU A 3 1.19 -1.81 3.43
N ALA A 4 0.26 -2.68 3.82
CA ALA A 4 0.33 -4.10 3.49
C ALA A 4 0.17 -4.33 1.98
N PHE A 5 -0.72 -3.57 1.33
CA PHE A 5 -0.90 -3.59 -0.13
C PHE A 5 0.35 -3.11 -0.89
N LEU A 6 1.07 -2.10 -0.39
CA LEU A 6 2.34 -1.71 -1.01
C LEU A 6 3.39 -2.81 -0.86
N LEU A 7 3.40 -3.51 0.28
CA LEU A 7 4.32 -4.61 0.57
C LEU A 7 4.02 -5.91 -0.20
N THR A 8 2.88 -6.04 -0.89
CA THR A 8 2.65 -7.20 -1.79
C THR A 8 3.41 -7.07 -3.11
N ARG A 9 3.88 -5.87 -3.45
CA ARG A 9 4.58 -5.62 -4.72
C ARG A 9 6.08 -5.83 -4.56
N PRO A 10 6.71 -6.69 -5.38
CA PRO A 10 8.15 -6.83 -5.34
C PRO A 10 8.82 -5.50 -5.72
N GLN A 11 9.94 -5.19 -5.07
CA GLN A 11 10.75 -3.98 -5.31
C GLN A 11 10.09 -2.65 -4.91
N VAL A 12 8.98 -2.67 -4.17
CA VAL A 12 8.36 -1.48 -3.58
C VAL A 12 8.65 -1.42 -2.09
N LEU A 13 9.28 -0.33 -1.64
CA LEU A 13 9.57 -0.07 -0.22
C LEU A 13 8.82 1.18 0.26
N PRO A 14 7.68 1.03 0.98
CA PRO A 14 6.99 2.18 1.54
C PRO A 14 7.80 2.82 2.69
N ILE A 15 7.89 4.15 2.70
CA ILE A 15 8.62 4.94 3.73
C ILE A 15 7.68 5.86 4.54
N PRO A 16 6.66 5.31 5.23
CA PRO A 16 5.67 6.13 5.93
C PRO A 16 6.28 6.85 7.13
N ARG A 17 6.01 8.15 7.25
CA ARG A 17 6.44 8.98 8.39
C ARG A 17 5.30 9.17 9.38
N THR A 18 5.62 9.11 10.67
CA THR A 18 4.72 9.55 11.75
C THR A 18 5.51 10.07 12.94
N ARG A 19 4.94 11.03 13.69
CA ARG A 19 5.50 11.52 14.96
C ARG A 19 4.96 10.77 16.19
N ARG A 20 4.00 9.86 16.01
CA ARG A 20 3.35 9.11 17.10
C ARG A 20 3.91 7.69 17.16
N SER A 21 4.43 7.29 18.32
CA SER A 21 4.99 5.95 18.55
C SER A 21 3.98 4.84 18.30
N GLU A 22 2.72 5.03 18.71
CA GLU A 22 1.61 4.10 18.46
C GLU A 22 1.44 3.81 16.97
N ARG A 23 1.42 4.87 16.15
CA ARG A 23 1.31 4.77 14.68
C ARG A 23 2.54 4.14 14.05
N ALA A 24 3.74 4.40 14.59
CA ALA A 24 4.96 3.74 14.12
C ALA A 24 4.87 2.22 14.32
N LEU A 25 4.32 1.78 15.47
CA LEU A 25 4.07 0.37 15.73
C LEU A 25 2.98 -0.21 14.82
N GLU A 26 1.90 0.52 14.55
CA GLU A 26 0.87 0.11 13.58
C GLU A 26 1.44 -0.05 12.17
N ASN A 27 2.27 0.89 11.71
CA ASN A 27 2.95 0.83 10.42
C ASN A 27 3.83 -0.42 10.33
N ALA A 28 4.60 -0.73 11.37
CA ALA A 28 5.43 -1.92 11.43
C ALA A 28 4.58 -3.21 11.40
N LYS A 29 3.46 -3.24 12.13
CA LYS A 29 2.52 -4.38 12.15
C LYS A 29 1.89 -4.65 10.78
N ALA A 30 1.78 -3.65 9.90
CA ALA A 30 1.21 -3.83 8.56
C ALA A 30 1.96 -4.89 7.73
N SER A 31 3.26 -5.10 7.97
CA SER A 31 4.06 -6.15 7.32
C SER A 31 3.58 -7.58 7.59
N ARG A 32 2.78 -7.79 8.64
CA ARG A 32 2.23 -9.09 9.03
C ARG A 32 0.88 -9.38 8.39
N ILE A 33 0.24 -8.37 7.81
CA ILE A 33 -1.02 -8.54 7.11
C ILE A 33 -0.73 -9.28 5.80
N ARG A 34 -1.55 -10.28 5.48
CA ARG A 34 -1.54 -11.01 4.21
C ARG A 34 -2.88 -10.77 3.56
N LEU A 35 -2.87 -10.08 2.42
CA LEU A 35 -4.09 -9.85 1.65
C LEU A 35 -4.35 -11.07 0.77
N SER A 36 -5.61 -11.51 0.73
CA SER A 36 -6.02 -12.58 -0.19
C SER A 36 -6.13 -12.06 -1.63
N GLU A 37 -6.25 -12.96 -2.60
CA GLU A 37 -6.47 -12.58 -3.99
C GLU A 37 -7.81 -11.86 -4.18
N GLU A 38 -8.84 -12.24 -3.42
CA GLU A 38 -10.14 -11.58 -3.45
C GLU A 38 -10.08 -10.15 -2.92
N GLU A 39 -9.31 -9.92 -1.84
CA GLU A 39 -9.09 -8.59 -1.27
C GLU A 39 -8.28 -7.70 -2.22
N LEU A 40 -7.24 -8.26 -2.86
CA LEU A 40 -6.48 -7.55 -3.89
C LEU A 40 -7.36 -7.21 -5.10
N GLY A 41 -8.18 -8.16 -5.56
CA GLY A 41 -9.13 -7.92 -6.65
C GLY A 41 -10.21 -6.90 -6.29
N ALA A 42 -10.60 -6.79 -5.02
CA ALA A 42 -11.48 -5.72 -4.55
C ALA A 42 -10.79 -4.35 -4.61
N LEU A 43 -9.52 -4.27 -4.23
CA LEU A 43 -8.73 -3.04 -4.35
C LEU A 43 -8.55 -2.62 -5.80
N ASP A 44 -8.27 -3.55 -6.71
CA ASP A 44 -8.10 -3.24 -8.13
C ASP A 44 -9.40 -2.74 -8.79
N ARG A 45 -10.57 -3.19 -8.32
CA ARG A 45 -11.87 -2.67 -8.79
C ARG A 45 -12.15 -1.25 -8.32
N GLU A 46 -11.83 -0.95 -7.06
CA GLU A 46 -12.08 0.37 -6.46
C GLU A 46 -11.02 1.41 -6.88
N PHE A 47 -9.77 0.97 -7.03
CA PHE A 47 -8.60 1.78 -7.40
C PHE A 47 -7.96 1.22 -8.67
N PRO A 48 -8.63 1.33 -9.83
CA PRO A 48 -8.14 0.73 -11.07
C PRO A 48 -6.79 1.32 -11.48
N PRO A 49 -5.93 0.52 -12.13
CA PRO A 49 -4.68 1.00 -12.68
C PRO A 49 -4.95 2.05 -13.79
N PRO A 50 -3.99 2.94 -14.08
CA PRO A 50 -4.15 3.94 -15.12
C PRO A 50 -4.33 3.29 -16.50
N ALA A 51 -5.33 3.75 -17.27
CA ALA A 51 -5.66 3.23 -18.60
C ALA A 51 -4.76 3.78 -19.74
N GLY A 52 -3.73 4.55 -19.40
CA GLY A 52 -2.84 5.20 -20.36
C GLY A 52 -1.67 5.90 -19.67
N LYS A 53 -0.81 6.54 -20.46
CA LYS A 53 0.34 7.29 -19.94
C LYS A 53 -0.15 8.49 -19.14
N LEU A 54 0.25 8.56 -17.87
CA LEU A 54 0.03 9.70 -17.00
C LEU A 54 1.36 10.43 -16.73
N PRO A 55 1.32 11.74 -16.45
CA PRO A 55 2.48 12.44 -15.88
C PRO A 55 2.88 11.80 -14.55
N LEU A 56 4.16 11.95 -14.18
CA LEU A 56 4.65 11.50 -12.89
C LEU A 56 4.02 12.34 -11.77
N ASP A 57 3.41 11.68 -10.81
CA ASP A 57 2.92 12.30 -9.59
C ASP A 57 4.07 12.55 -8.61
N ILE A 58 4.14 13.77 -8.05
CA ILE A 58 5.22 14.23 -7.18
C ILE A 58 4.71 15.01 -5.96
N GLU A 59 3.40 14.95 -5.68
CA GLU A 59 2.80 15.60 -4.49
C GLU A 59 3.21 14.97 -3.15
#